data_AF-A0A1F8UNX0-F1
#
_entry.id   AF-A0A1F8UNX0-F1
#
_cell.length_a   1.000
_cell.length_b   1.000
_cell.length_c   1.000
_cell.angle_alpha   90.00
_cell.angle_beta   90.00
_cell.angle_gamma   90.00
#
_symmetry.space_group_name_H-M   'P 1'
#
loop_
_entity.id
_entity.type
_entity.pdbx_description
1 polymer ?
#
loop_
_entity_poly.entity_id
_entity_poly.type
_entity_poly.pdbx_seq_one_letter_code
_entity_poly.pdbx_strand_id
1 'polypeptide(L)'
;MSVSDIGKSISKFSQEFFKQDAAIIGMKSVDSNWIIEIEVMVYDEYMREKAKRPLVETYEIELDKSYVIKSFKRLRMREKGSIEELYEE
;
A
#
# COMPACT_ATOMS: atom_id res chain seq x y z
N MET A 1 11.20 16.79 -10.78
CA MET A 1 10.54 15.56 -10.31
C MET A 1 9.52 15.97 -9.26
N SER A 2 8.24 15.72 -9.53
CA SER A 2 7.09 16.18 -8.73
C SER A 2 6.53 15.05 -7.87
N VAL A 3 5.75 15.37 -6.84
CA VAL A 3 5.03 14.36 -6.03
C VAL A 3 4.15 13.44 -6.90
N SER A 4 3.67 13.92 -8.06
CA SER A 4 2.89 13.10 -8.99
C SER A 4 3.67 11.92 -9.59
N ASP A 5 5.01 11.99 -9.61
CA ASP A 5 5.87 10.93 -10.10
C ASP A 5 5.98 9.77 -9.09
N ILE A 6 5.83 10.05 -7.79
CA ILE A 6 5.71 9.01 -6.75
C ILE A 6 4.43 8.21 -6.99
N GLY A 7 3.30 8.89 -7.21
CA GLY A 7 2.02 8.23 -7.49
C GLY A 7 2.08 7.28 -8.69
N LYS A 8 2.76 7.67 -9.78
CA LYS A 8 2.98 6.80 -10.95
C LYS A 8 3.84 5.59 -10.61
N SER A 9 4.91 5.79 -9.84
CA SER A 9 5.82 4.71 -9.46
C SER A 9 5.12 3.68 -8.57
N ILE A 10 4.33 4.15 -7.61
CA ILE A 10 3.51 3.30 -6.73
C ILE A 10 2.42 2.57 -7.52
N SER A 11 1.69 3.26 -8.40
CA SER A 11 0.65 2.64 -9.22
C SER A 11 1.22 1.53 -10.11
N LYS A 12 2.35 1.80 -10.78
CA LYS A 12 3.05 0.80 -11.59
C LYS A 12 3.48 -0.41 -10.75
N PHE A 13 4.13 -0.18 -9.62
CA PHE A 13 4.55 -1.25 -8.71
C PHE A 13 3.38 -2.09 -8.23
N SER A 14 2.29 -1.45 -7.85
CA SER A 14 1.13 -2.15 -7.28
C SER A 14 0.46 -3.07 -8.31
N GLN A 15 0.35 -2.59 -9.55
CA GLN A 15 -0.15 -3.39 -10.67
C GLN A 15 0.81 -4.52 -11.06
N GLU A 16 2.13 -4.31 -10.98
CA GLU A 16 3.11 -5.35 -11.29
C GLU A 16 3.15 -6.45 -10.23
N PHE A 17 3.19 -6.07 -8.95
CA PHE A 17 3.44 -6.97 -7.82
C PHE A 17 2.16 -7.55 -7.21
N PHE A 18 1.14 -6.72 -6.97
CA PHE A 18 -0.12 -7.15 -6.33
C PHE A 18 -1.24 -7.43 -7.33
N LYS A 19 -1.06 -7.08 -8.61
CA LYS A 19 -2.12 -7.12 -9.64
C LYS A 19 -3.35 -6.28 -9.28
N GLN A 20 -3.14 -5.25 -8.46
CA GLN A 20 -4.21 -4.43 -7.91
C GLN A 20 -3.74 -2.99 -7.72
N ASP A 21 -4.70 -2.07 -7.67
CA ASP A 21 -4.42 -0.70 -7.29
C ASP A 21 -4.15 -0.60 -5.79
N ALA A 22 -3.26 0.32 -5.44
CA ALA A 22 -2.96 0.66 -4.05
C ALA A 22 -3.35 2.11 -3.77
N ALA A 23 -3.87 2.34 -2.56
CA ALA A 23 -4.08 3.68 -2.04
C ALA A 23 -2.85 4.12 -1.25
N ILE A 24 -2.33 5.32 -1.52
CA ILE A 24 -1.29 5.92 -0.68
C ILE A 24 -1.96 6.50 0.56
N ILE A 25 -1.59 6.02 1.75
CA ILE A 25 -2.14 6.47 3.03
C ILE A 25 -1.15 7.32 3.83
N GLY A 26 0.14 7.25 3.51
CA GLY A 26 1.17 8.01 4.21
C GLY A 26 2.39 8.27 3.33
N MET A 27 3.06 9.40 3.57
CA MET A 27 4.27 9.79 2.86
C MET A 27 5.17 10.59 3.79
N LYS A 28 6.42 10.16 3.96
CA LYS A 28 7.45 10.88 4.71
C LYS A 28 8.77 10.90 3.93
N SER A 29 9.46 12.04 3.95
CA SER A 29 10.83 12.15 3.43
C SER A 29 11.83 11.90 4.55
N VAL A 30 12.83 11.05 4.31
CA VAL A 30 13.85 10.67 5.29
C VAL A 30 15.21 10.66 4.60
N ASP A 31 16.14 11.51 5.04
CA ASP A 31 17.51 11.57 4.51
C ASP A 31 17.61 11.57 2.98
N SER A 32 16.67 12.29 2.36
CA SER A 32 16.46 12.40 0.90
C SER A 32 15.87 11.17 0.18
N ASN A 33 15.59 10.09 0.89
CA ASN A 33 14.72 9.02 0.42
C ASN A 33 13.26 9.34 0.79
N TRP A 34 12.35 8.56 0.24
CA TRP A 34 10.93 8.62 0.56
C TRP A 34 10.48 7.30 1.13
N ILE A 35 9.71 7.37 2.20
CA ILE A 35 9.01 6.22 2.77
C ILE A 35 7.52 6.47 2.57
N ILE A 36 6.89 5.55 1.85
CA ILE A 36 5.48 5.62 1.45
C ILE A 36 4.75 4.47 2.11
N GLU A 37 3.60 4.76 2.70
CA GLU A 37 2.69 3.75 3.20
C GLU A 37 1.53 3.61 2.23
N ILE A 38 1.24 2.37 1.83
CA ILE A 38 0.16 2.04 0.91
C ILE A 38 -0.77 1.00 1.51
N GLU A 39 -2.03 1.04 1.12
CA GLU A 39 -3.01 -0.01 1.35
C GLU A 39 -3.38 -0.70 0.05
N VAL A 40 -3.40 -2.04 0.08
CA VAL A 40 -3.81 -2.90 -1.02
C VAL A 40 -4.99 -3.73 -0.53
N MET A 41 -6.11 -3.69 -1.26
CA MET A 41 -7.19 -4.63 -1.00
C MET A 41 -6.78 -6.01 -1.51
N VAL A 42 -7.07 -7.06 -0.76
CA VAL A 42 -6.83 -8.44 -1.19
C VAL A 42 -8.19 -9.09 -1.37
N TYR A 43 -8.54 -9.32 -2.65
CA TYR A 43 -9.70 -10.09 -3.02
C TYR A 43 -9.25 -11.53 -3.30
N ASP A 44 -9.56 -12.43 -2.39
CA ASP A 44 -9.48 -13.85 -2.70
C ASP A 44 -10.84 -14.29 -3.30
N GLU A 45 -10.83 -14.97 -4.45
CA GLU A 45 -12.05 -15.52 -5.06
C GLU A 45 -12.81 -16.41 -4.06
N TYR A 46 -12.09 -17.10 -3.17
CA TYR A 46 -12.66 -17.89 -2.08
C TYR A 46 -13.42 -17.03 -1.05
N MET A 47 -12.95 -15.81 -0.75
CA MET A 47 -13.65 -14.90 0.16
C MET A 47 -14.96 -14.38 -0.45
N ARG A 48 -14.97 -14.19 -1.78
CA ARG A 48 -16.16 -13.80 -2.54
C ARG A 48 -17.25 -14.86 -2.47
N GLU A 49 -16.89 -16.14 -2.61
CA GLU A 49 -17.82 -17.27 -2.52
C GLU A 49 -18.39 -17.48 -1.11
N LYS A 50 -17.60 -17.16 -0.08
CA LYS A 50 -17.98 -17.36 1.33
C LYS A 50 -18.57 -16.12 2.02
N ALA A 51 -18.82 -15.04 1.28
CA ALA A 51 -19.26 -13.75 1.81
C ALA A 51 -18.38 -13.23 2.97
N LYS A 52 -17.08 -13.54 2.93
CA LYS A 52 -16.11 -13.03 3.91
C LYS A 52 -15.70 -11.62 3.54
N ARG A 53 -15.40 -10.81 4.56
CA ARG A 53 -14.94 -9.43 4.36
C ARG A 53 -13.59 -9.45 3.63
N PRO A 54 -13.35 -8.54 2.67
CA PRO A 54 -12.06 -8.44 2.01
C PRO A 54 -10.97 -8.05 3.02
N LEU A 55 -9.75 -8.49 2.76
CA LEU A 55 -8.59 -8.11 3.55
C LEU A 55 -7.99 -6.81 3.02
N VAL A 56 -7.43 -6.02 3.92
CA VAL A 56 -6.62 -4.85 3.61
C VAL A 56 -5.23 -5.12 4.15
N GLU A 57 -4.23 -5.06 3.27
CA GLU A 57 -2.83 -5.14 3.65
C GLU A 57 -2.19 -3.76 3.56
N THR A 58 -1.43 -3.38 4.58
CA THR A 58 -0.64 -2.15 4.58
C THR A 58 0.83 -2.49 4.35
N TYR A 59 1.48 -1.72 3.47
CA TYR A 59 2.90 -1.86 3.14
C TYR A 59 3.65 -0.56 3.35
N GLU A 60 4.89 -0.65 3.80
CA GLU A 60 5.89 0.43 3.75
C GLU A 60 6.77 0.19 2.52
N ILE A 61 6.98 1.24 1.73
CA ILE A 61 7.78 1.23 0.50
C ILE A 61 8.85 2.31 0.63
N GLU A 62 10.10 1.94 0.40
CA GLU A 62 11.21 2.88 0.32
C GLU A 62 11.51 3.21 -1.14
N LEU A 63 11.57 4.50 -1.45
CA LEU A 63 12.02 5.03 -2.73
C LEU A 63 13.26 5.90 -2.53
N ASP A 64 14.15 5.87 -3.52
CA ASP A 64 15.29 6.78 -3.54
C ASP A 64 14.92 8.20 -4.02
N LYS A 65 15.93 9.08 -4.07
CA LYS A 65 15.86 10.45 -4.61
C LYS A 65 15.29 10.54 -6.04
N SER A 66 15.32 9.44 -6.79
CA SER A 66 14.82 9.34 -8.17
C SER A 66 13.45 8.69 -8.25
N TYR A 67 12.78 8.49 -7.10
CA TYR A 67 11.49 7.80 -6.97
C TYR A 67 11.51 6.35 -7.47
N VAL A 68 12.68 5.71 -7.42
CA VAL A 68 12.81 4.29 -7.72
C VAL A 68 12.62 3.49 -6.44
N ILE A 69 11.73 2.50 -6.47
CA ILE A 69 11.49 1.61 -5.34
C ILE A 69 12.74 0.77 -5.07
N LYS A 70 13.23 0.84 -3.83
CA LYS A 70 14.39 0.06 -3.33
C LYS A 70 13.96 -1.17 -2.57
N SER A 71 12.95 -1.01 -1.73
CA SER A 71 12.47 -2.06 -0.85
C SER A 71 10.99 -1.84 -0.51
N PHE A 72 10.33 -2.91 -0.08
CA PHE A 72 9.00 -2.84 0.52
C PHE A 72 8.83 -3.95 1.55
N LYS A 73 8.00 -3.71 2.55
CA LYS A 73 7.64 -4.70 3.58
C LYS A 73 6.18 -4.55 3.98
N ARG A 74 5.52 -5.68 4.28
CA ARG A 74 4.17 -5.66 4.83
C ARG A 74 4.23 -5.22 6.29
N LEU A 75 3.48 -4.18 6.64
CA LEU A 75 3.35 -3.72 8.03
C LEU A 75 2.27 -4.51 8.76
N ARG A 76 1.11 -4.70 8.12
CA ARG A 76 -0.05 -5.35 8.74
C ARG A 76 -1.05 -5.87 7.71
N MET A 77 -1.96 -6.72 8.18
CA MET A 77 -3.10 -7.23 7.43
C MET A 77 -4.31 -7.20 8.36
N ARG A 78 -5.44 -6.70 7.88
CA ARG A 78 -6.68 -6.60 8.65
C ARG A 78 -7.90 -6.92 7.79
N GLU A 79 -9.01 -7.29 8.41
CA GLU A 79 -10.29 -7.33 7.70
C GLU A 79 -10.80 -5.90 7.50
N LYS A 80 -11.35 -5.63 6.32
CA LYS A 80 -12.02 -4.35 6.05
C LYS A 80 -13.17 -4.13 7.03
N GLY A 81 -13.21 -2.99 7.71
CA GLY A 81 -14.23 -2.68 8.73
C GLY A 81 -14.06 -3.43 10.05
N SER A 82 -12.86 -3.94 10.35
CA SER A 82 -12.52 -4.45 11.68
C SER A 82 -12.35 -3.30 12.68
N ILE A 83 -12.54 -3.60 13.98
CA ILE A 83 -12.49 -2.59 15.06
C ILE A 83 -11.13 -1.89 15.14
N GLU A 84 -10.04 -2.54 14.70
CA GLU A 84 -8.69 -1.95 14.61
C GLU A 84 -8.63 -0.73 13.66
N GLU A 85 -9.56 -0.59 12.71
CA GLU A 85 -9.65 0.57 11.81
C GLU A 85 -10.16 1.85 12.51
N LEU A 86 -10.83 1.71 13.65
CA LEU A 86 -11.51 2.82 14.34
C LEU A 86 -10.62 3.53 15.38
N TYR A 87 -9.41 3.04 15.63
CA TYR A 87 -8.55 3.52 16.73
C TYR A 87 -7.17 4.03 16.29
N GLU A 88 -6.92 4.17 14.99
CA GLU A 88 -5.74 4.89 14.50
C GLU A 88 -6.10 6.35 14.19
N GLU A 89 -6.13 7.18 15.23
CA GLU A 89 -6.08 8.65 15.16
C GLU A 89 -4.77 9.17 15.76
#